data_AF-A0AA37PCG7-F1
#
_entry.id   AF-A0AA37PCG7-F1
#
_cell.length_a   1.000
_cell.length_b   1.000
_cell.length_c   1.000
_cell.angle_alpha   90.00
_cell.angle_beta   90.00
_cell.angle_gamma   90.00
#
_symmetry.space_group_name_H-M   'P 1'
#
loop_
_entity.id
_entity.type
_entity.pdbx_description
1 polymer ?
#
loop_
_entity_poly.entity_id
_entity_poly.type
_entity_poly.pdbx_seq_one_letter_code
_entity_poly.pdbx_strand_id
1 'polypeptide(L)' 'MSTAFLAAIATTLHMPVADVVLTRALHALGTDSLTVIEVQSWLFRALSVQLSADELMADVPLSRVVDSVWESGGVGQRVV' A
#
# COMPACT_ATOMS: atom_id res chain seq x y z
N MET A 1 0.15 -9.39 10.79
CA MET A 1 0.08 -8.17 9.95
C MET A 1 1.30 -7.33 10.25
N SER A 2 2.14 -7.01 9.27
CA SER A 2 3.43 -6.36 9.58
C SER A 2 3.21 -4.90 9.96
N THR A 3 3.51 -4.56 11.21
CA THR A 3 3.45 -3.19 11.75
C THR A 3 4.27 -2.20 10.90
N ALA A 4 5.28 -2.70 10.19
CA ALA A 4 6.11 -1.94 9.27
C ALA A 4 5.33 -1.38 8.06
N PHE A 5 4.39 -2.14 7.48
CA PHE A 5 3.56 -1.65 6.37
C PHE A 5 2.66 -0.51 6.82
N LEU A 6 1.96 -0.69 7.95
CA LEU A 6 1.08 0.34 8.52
C LEU A 6 1.87 1.61 8.87
N ALA A 7 3.06 1.46 9.46
CA ALA A 7 3.92 2.59 9.78
C ALA A 7 4.39 3.34 8.52
N ALA A 8 4.71 2.62 7.45
CA ALA A 8 5.10 3.24 6.19
C ALA A 8 3.95 3.99 5.53
N ILE A 9 2.77 3.37 5.42
CA ILE A 9 1.57 4.03 4.90
C ILE A 9 1.25 5.27 5.74
N ALA A 10 1.23 5.17 7.07
CA ALA A 10 1.01 6.31 7.95
C ALA A 10 2.01 7.46 7.73
N THR A 11 3.30 7.12 7.55
CA THR A 11 4.36 8.08 7.26
C THR A 11 4.12 8.79 5.93
N THR A 12 3.82 8.04 4.87
CA THR A 12 3.54 8.58 3.53
C THR A 12 2.28 9.45 3.52
N LEU A 13 1.25 9.05 4.28
CA LEU A 13 0.02 9.81 4.45
C LEU A 13 0.14 10.99 5.43
N HIS A 14 1.30 11.18 6.06
CA HIS A 14 1.52 12.20 7.09
C HIS A 14 0.46 12.16 8.21
N MET A 15 0.05 10.96 8.62
CA MET A 15 -0.95 10.74 9.68
C MET A 15 -0.47 9.76 10.75
N PRO A 16 -1.06 9.77 11.95
CA PRO A 16 -0.82 8.75 12.95
C PRO A 16 -1.15 7.34 12.45
N VAL A 17 -0.36 6.34 12.85
CA VAL A 17 -0.63 4.92 12.53
C VAL A 17 -2.01 4.48 13.02
N ALA A 18 -2.49 5.05 14.14
CA ALA A 18 -3.81 4.78 14.69
C ALA A 18 -4.97 5.23 13.78
N ASP A 19 -4.71 6.18 12.87
CA ASP A 19 -5.71 6.72 11.95
C ASP A 19 -5.73 5.98 10.60
N VAL A 20 -4.79 5.03 10.38
CA VAL A 20 -4.77 4.18 9.19
C VAL A 20 -5.83 3.08 9.33
N VAL A 21 -6.97 3.29 8.69
CA VAL A 21 -8.10 2.36 8.74
C VAL A 21 -8.00 1.33 7.62
N LEU A 22 -7.62 0.10 7.96
CA LEU A 22 -7.43 -1.02 7.01
C LEU A 22 -8.69 -1.42 6.23
N THR A 23 -9.88 -1.10 6.76
CA THR A 23 -11.16 -1.40 6.11
C THR A 23 -11.54 -0.36 5.06
N ARG A 24 -10.81 0.75 4.94
CA ARG A 24 -11.01 1.79 3.93
C ARG A 24 -10.06 1.61 2.75
N ALA A 25 -10.48 2.08 1.59
CA ALA A 25 -9.60 2.22 0.44
C ALA A 25 -8.54 3.30 0.69
N LEU A 26 -7.38 3.15 0.04
CA LEU A 26 -6.26 4.07 0.22
C LEU A 26 -6.62 5.51 -0.20
N HIS A 27 -7.33 5.67 -1.31
CA HIS A 27 -7.83 6.97 -1.79
C HIS A 27 -8.80 7.64 -0.80
N ALA A 28 -9.54 6.85 -0.01
CA ALA A 28 -10.45 7.36 1.01
C ALA A 28 -9.73 7.88 2.27
N LEU A 29 -8.42 7.67 2.38
CA LEU A 29 -7.56 8.24 3.43
C LEU A 29 -6.92 9.57 3.02
N GLY A 30 -7.27 10.10 1.83
CA GLY A 30 -6.75 11.38 1.34
C GLY A 30 -5.48 11.26 0.50
N THR A 31 -5.13 10.08 -0.02
CA THR A 31 -4.02 9.98 -0.99
C THR A 31 -4.36 10.70 -2.28
N ASP A 32 -3.42 11.53 -2.72
CA ASP A 32 -3.35 12.05 -4.08
C ASP A 32 -2.41 11.21 -4.95
N SER A 33 -2.29 11.58 -6.23
CA SER A 33 -1.45 10.88 -7.19
C SER A 33 0.04 10.87 -6.81
N LEU A 34 0.54 11.87 -6.08
CA LEU A 34 1.93 11.91 -5.61
C LEU A 34 2.14 10.89 -4.49
N THR A 35 1.21 10.89 -3.54
CA THR A 35 1.23 9.98 -2.39
C THR A 35 1.16 8.52 -2.85
N VAL A 36 0.38 8.22 -3.90
CA VAL A 36 0.33 6.89 -4.53
C VAL A 36 1.69 6.47 -5.09
N ILE A 37 2.41 7.37 -5.78
CA ILE A 37 3.75 7.09 -6.31
C ILE A 37 4.75 6.84 -5.17
N GLU A 38 4.64 7.58 -4.07
CA GLU A 38 5.48 7.37 -2.89
C GLU A 38 5.23 6.01 -2.24
N VAL A 39 3.95 5.61 -2.11
CA VAL A 39 3.58 4.26 -1.62
C VAL A 39 4.13 3.18 -2.55
N GLN A 40 4.01 3.32 -3.87
CA GLN A 40 4.59 2.35 -4.83
C GLN A 40 6.11 2.24 -4.68
N SER A 41 6.80 3.38 -4.63
CA SER A 41 8.25 3.44 -4.46
C SER A 41 8.68 2.75 -3.17
N TRP A 42 7.94 2.97 -2.08
CA TRP A 42 8.19 2.29 -0.81
C TRP A 42 7.96 0.79 -0.91
N LEU A 43 6.83 0.33 -1.46
CA LEU A 43 6.51 -1.10 -1.62
C LEU A 43 7.57 -1.83 -2.43
N PHE A 44 8.01 -1.20 -3.52
CA PHE A 44 9.07 -1.75 -4.35
C PHE A 44 10.40 -1.85 -3.59
N ARG A 45 10.81 -0.78 -2.89
CA ARG A 45 12.09 -0.75 -2.16
C ARG A 45 12.12 -1.65 -0.93
N ALA A 46 11.01 -1.70 -0.18
CA ALA A 46 10.94 -2.41 1.09
C ALA A 46 10.58 -3.88 0.92
N LEU A 47 9.72 -4.20 -0.05
CA LEU A 47 9.12 -5.54 -0.20
C LEU A 47 9.39 -6.17 -1.57
N SER A 48 10.03 -5.46 -2.51
CA SER A 48 10.18 -5.90 -3.91
C SER A 48 8.85 -6.23 -4.59
N VAL A 49 7.77 -5.60 -4.12
CA VAL A 49 6.43 -5.74 -4.69
C VAL A 49 6.13 -4.54 -5.57
N GLN A 50 5.69 -4.81 -6.79
CA GLN A 50 5.29 -3.80 -7.74
C GLN A 50 3.76 -3.81 -7.85
N LEU A 51 3.13 -2.74 -7.37
CA LEU A 51 1.71 -2.48 -7.57
C LEU A 51 1.55 -1.29 -8.50
N SER A 52 0.60 -1.37 -9.41
CA SER A 52 0.20 -0.25 -10.27
C SER A 52 -0.56 0.82 -9.48
N ALA A 53 -0.62 2.03 -10.04
CA ALA A 53 -1.42 3.12 -9.47
C ALA A 53 -2.90 2.75 -9.42
N ASP A 54 -3.38 2.04 -10.44
CA ASP A 54 -4.76 1.59 -10.53
C ASP A 54 -5.10 0.59 -9.43
N GLU A 55 -4.19 -0.34 -9.11
CA GLU A 55 -4.36 -1.30 -8.00
C GLU A 55 -4.39 -0.62 -6.64
N LEU A 56 -3.58 0.43 -6.43
CA LEU A 56 -3.57 1.20 -5.19
C LEU A 56 -4.75 2.17 -5.06
N MET A 57 -5.26 2.68 -6.19
CA MET A 57 -6.40 3.58 -6.25
C MET A 57 -7.74 2.85 -6.34
N ALA A 58 -7.72 1.54 -6.55
CA ALA A 58 -8.91 0.70 -6.57
C ALA A 58 -9.75 0.91 -5.30
N ASP A 59 -11.07 0.84 -5.46
CA ASP A 59 -12.02 0.91 -4.34
C ASP A 59 -12.08 -0.43 -3.60
N VAL A 60 -10.94 -0.82 -3.04
CA VAL A 60 -10.76 -2.03 -2.26
C VAL A 60 -10.18 -1.69 -0.90
N PRO A 61 -10.56 -2.41 0.17
CA PRO A 61 -9.98 -2.20 1.49
C PRO A 61 -8.45 -2.36 1.48
N LEU A 62 -7.74 -1.49 2.19
CA LEU A 62 -6.29 -1.56 2.33
C LEU A 62 -5.82 -2.92 2.87
N SER A 63 -6.64 -3.63 3.65
CA SER A 63 -6.36 -5.00 4.06
C SER A 63 -6.19 -5.96 2.88
N ARG A 64 -6.98 -5.81 1.81
CA ARG A 64 -6.85 -6.64 0.59
C ARG A 64 -5.58 -6.32 -0.18
N VAL A 65 -5.15 -5.07 -0.16
CA VAL A 65 -3.85 -4.67 -0.74
C VAL A 65 -2.72 -5.32 0.05
N VAL A 66 -2.77 -5.29 1.38
CA VAL A 66 -1.79 -5.97 2.24
C VAL A 66 -1.74 -7.47 1.97
N ASP A 67 -2.91 -8.11 1.84
CA ASP A 67 -3.00 -9.54 1.51
C ASP A 67 -2.35 -9.82 0.14
N SER A 68 -2.68 -9.03 -0.89
CA SER A 68 -2.08 -9.13 -2.23
C SER A 68 -0.56 -8.92 -2.22
N VAL A 69 -0.07 -7.94 -1.46
CA VAL A 69 1.36 -7.66 -1.27
C VAL A 69 2.05 -8.84 -0.57
N TRP A 70 1.40 -9.48 0.39
CA TRP A 70 1.97 -10.61 1.12
C TRP A 70 1.97 -11.90 0.28
N GLU A 71 0.90 -12.14 -0.47
CA GLU A 71 0.80 -13.23 -1.43
C GLU A 71 1.84 -13.08 -2.55
N SER A 72 2.03 -11.85 -3.05
CA SER A 72 3.02 -11.52 -4.09
C SER A 72 4.45 -11.43 -3.55
N GLY A 73 4.63 -11.05 -2.28
CA GLY A 73 5.92 -11.02 -1.60
C GLY A 73 6.49 -12.40 -1.27
N GLY A 74 5.66 -13.45 -1.34
CA GLY A 74 6.08 -14.85 -1.27
C GLY A 74 6.54 -15.44 -2.61
N VAL A 75 6.23 -14.80 -3.74
CA VAL A 75 6.57 -15.28 -5.08
C VAL A 75 6.91 -14.09 -5.96
N GLY A 76 8.22 -13.85 -6.15
CA GLY A 76 8.69 -12.93 -7.18
C GLY A 76 8.05 -13.22 -8.54
N GLN A 77 7.85 -12.16 -9.33
CA GLN A 77 7.20 -12.07 -10.65
C GLN A 77 5.69 -11.87 -10.65
N ARG A 78 5.28 -10.66 -11.08
CA ARG A 78 4.37 -10.55 -12.22
C ARG A 78 5.07 -9.80 -13.34
N VAL A 79 5.47 -10.58 -14.33
CA VAL A 79 5.91 -10.18 -15.66
C VAL A 79 4.72 -9.54 -16.37
N VAL A 80 4.89 -8.31 -16.86
CA VAL A 80 4.52 -7.89 -18.23
C VAL A 80 5.53 -6.84 -18.69
#